data_AF-A0A920ASH7-F1
#
_entry.id   AF-A0A920ASH7-F1
#
_cell.length_a   1.000
_cell.length_b   1.000
_cell.length_c   1.000
_cell.angle_alpha   90.00
_cell.angle_beta   90.00
_cell.angle_gamma   90.00
#
_symmetry.space_group_name_H-M   'P 1'
#
loop_
_entity.id
_entity.type
_entity.pdbx_description
1 polymer ?
#
loop_
_entity_poly.entity_id
_entity_poly.type
_entity_poly.pdbx_seq_one_letter_code
_entity_poly.pdbx_strand_id
1 'polypeptide(L)'
;MQDNLKSSSYQQLEQKSKYTNMFLRWFLYFVLILFASYFIFPLYVMVVTSLKTMEEIRQGTLLSWPSGLNFESWAVAWGGRGYGAGDTFLRPYFWNSIKMVVPAVFFSTFIGAMTGYVLTKWRFKGDQLGFLVFIIWMFYTFSSNITSNG
;
A
#
# COMPACT_ATOMS: atom_id res chain seq x y z
N MET A 1 23.23 -46.00 28.00
CA MET A 1 23.88 -45.75 26.68
C MET A 1 22.94 -45.12 25.65
N GLN A 2 21.69 -45.58 25.48
CA GLN A 2 20.77 -45.04 24.46
C GLN A 2 20.33 -43.58 24.68
N ASP A 3 20.23 -43.09 25.92
CA ASP A 3 19.84 -41.70 26.20
C ASP A 3 20.86 -40.66 25.72
N ASN A 4 22.16 -40.99 25.73
CA ASN A 4 23.21 -40.10 25.22
C ASN A 4 23.21 -40.00 23.68
N LEU A 5 22.74 -41.04 22.99
CA LEU A 5 22.58 -41.01 21.55
C LEU A 5 21.39 -40.14 21.15
N LYS A 6 20.27 -40.31 21.86
CA LYS A 6 19.08 -39.47 21.66
C LYS A 6 19.37 -38.00 21.96
N SER A 7 20.00 -37.68 23.11
CA SER A 7 20.34 -36.31 23.47
C SER A 7 21.26 -35.65 22.44
N SER A 8 22.27 -36.37 21.93
CA SER A 8 23.14 -35.88 20.85
C SER A 8 22.39 -35.63 19.54
N SER A 9 21.49 -36.53 19.14
CA SER A 9 20.64 -36.32 17.96
C SER A 9 19.70 -35.11 18.09
N TYR A 10 19.08 -34.89 19.26
CA TYR A 10 18.23 -33.72 19.49
C TYR A 10 19.02 -32.40 19.40
N GLN A 11 20.22 -32.35 19.98
CA GLN A 11 21.10 -31.18 19.89
C GLN A 11 21.51 -30.85 18.44
N GLN A 12 21.75 -31.88 17.62
CA GLN A 12 22.07 -31.69 16.19
C GLN A 12 20.88 -31.13 15.39
N LEU A 13 19.66 -31.58 15.69
CA LEU A 13 18.44 -31.07 15.04
C LEU A 13 18.17 -29.61 15.45
N GLU A 14 18.41 -29.26 16.71
CA GLU A 14 18.25 -27.90 17.21
C GLU A 14 19.29 -26.94 16.62
N GLN A 15 20.56 -27.35 16.53
CA GLN A 15 21.61 -26.55 15.88
C GLN A 15 21.31 -26.35 14.39
N LYS A 16 20.99 -27.42 13.64
CA LYS A 16 20.64 -27.32 12.22
C LYS A 16 19.44 -26.40 11.99
N SER A 17 18.39 -26.53 12.81
CA SER A 17 17.22 -25.65 12.79
C SER A 17 17.63 -24.19 13.03
N LYS A 18 18.48 -23.91 14.03
CA LYS A 18 18.92 -22.56 14.37
C LYS A 18 19.70 -21.90 13.23
N TYR A 19 20.65 -22.60 12.59
CA TYR A 19 21.41 -22.08 11.46
C TYR A 19 20.56 -21.93 10.19
N THR A 20 19.69 -22.90 9.89
CA THR A 20 18.74 -22.80 8.77
C THR A 20 17.80 -21.61 8.99
N ASN A 21 17.22 -21.45 10.17
CA ASN A 21 16.33 -20.32 10.48
C ASN A 21 17.05 -18.97 10.45
N MET A 22 18.32 -18.91 10.88
CA MET A 22 19.12 -17.69 10.78
C MET A 22 19.38 -17.34 9.31
N PHE A 23 19.85 -18.29 8.50
CA PHE A 23 20.09 -18.07 7.07
C PHE A 23 18.82 -17.69 6.31
N LEU A 24 17.69 -18.37 6.58
CA LEU A 24 16.39 -18.03 5.99
C LEU A 24 15.94 -16.62 6.36
N ARG A 25 16.15 -16.17 7.61
CA ARG A 25 15.83 -14.80 8.02
C ARG A 25 16.69 -13.77 7.29
N TRP A 26 18.00 -14.01 7.17
CA TRP A 26 18.90 -13.13 6.42
C TRP A 26 18.53 -13.07 4.94
N PHE A 27 18.24 -14.22 4.32
CA PHE A 27 17.77 -14.28 2.94
C PHE A 27 16.43 -13.54 2.76
N LEU A 28 15.48 -13.74 3.69
CA LEU A 28 14.20 -13.05 3.67
C LEU A 28 14.36 -11.53 3.79
N TYR A 29 15.23 -11.05 4.69
CA TYR A 29 15.52 -9.62 4.80
C TYR A 29 16.21 -9.07 3.57
N PHE A 30 17.13 -9.82 2.97
CA PHE A 30 17.78 -9.42 1.71
C PHE A 30 16.77 -9.26 0.58
N VAL A 31 15.90 -10.26 0.38
CA VAL A 31 14.82 -10.20 -0.61
C VAL A 31 13.87 -9.03 -0.30
N LEU A 32 13.48 -8.86 0.96
CA LEU A 32 12.59 -7.77 1.37
C LEU A 32 13.20 -6.38 1.09
N ILE A 33 14.50 -6.18 1.36
CA ILE A 33 15.22 -4.93 1.08
C ILE A 33 15.31 -4.70 -0.43
N LEU A 34 15.54 -5.75 -1.22
CA LEU A 34 15.58 -5.66 -2.68
C LEU A 34 14.23 -5.20 -3.22
N PHE A 35 13.13 -5.85 -2.83
CA PHE A 35 11.78 -5.43 -3.23
C PHE A 35 11.44 -4.03 -2.71
N ALA A 36 11.73 -3.73 -1.45
CA ALA A 36 11.50 -2.41 -0.88
C ALA A 36 12.24 -1.31 -1.64
N SER A 37 13.51 -1.53 -1.99
CA SER A 37 14.27 -0.55 -2.78
C SER A 37 13.71 -0.38 -4.19
N TYR A 38 13.27 -1.46 -4.84
CA TYR A 38 12.57 -1.40 -6.13
C TYR A 38 11.28 -0.57 -6.06
N PHE A 39 10.47 -0.74 -5.02
CA PHE A 39 9.24 0.05 -4.83
C PHE A 39 9.52 1.52 -4.42
N ILE A 40 10.59 1.77 -3.66
CA ILE A 40 10.97 3.14 -3.24
C ILE A 40 11.59 3.92 -4.40
N PHE A 41 12.27 3.26 -5.34
CA PHE A 41 12.95 3.91 -6.46
C PHE A 41 12.05 4.89 -7.27
N PRO A 42 10.85 4.50 -7.77
CA PRO A 42 9.99 5.44 -8.49
C PRO A 42 9.48 6.57 -7.58
N LEU A 43 9.23 6.31 -6.30
CA LEU A 43 8.83 7.32 -5.33
C LEU A 43 9.96 8.35 -5.12
N TYR A 44 11.21 7.89 -5.00
CA TYR A 44 12.38 8.74 -4.92
C TYR A 44 12.51 9.63 -6.16
N VAL A 45 12.37 9.06 -7.36
CA VAL A 45 12.40 9.84 -8.62
C VAL A 45 11.30 10.89 -8.64
N MET A 46 10.07 10.54 -8.25
CA MET A 46 8.95 11.50 -8.18
C MET A 46 9.20 12.63 -7.17
N VAL A 47 9.74 12.32 -5.99
CA VAL A 47 10.03 13.34 -4.97
C VAL A 47 11.14 14.28 -5.45
N VAL A 48 12.25 13.74 -5.97
CA VAL A 48 13.37 14.56 -6.48
C VAL A 48 12.92 15.46 -7.63
N THR A 49 12.14 14.91 -8.57
CA THR A 49 11.58 15.69 -9.69
C THR A 49 10.57 16.74 -9.24
N SER A 50 9.77 16.47 -8.19
CA SER A 50 8.83 17.46 -7.63
C SER A 50 9.51 18.65 -6.95
N LEU A 51 10.77 18.50 -6.53
CA LEU A 51 11.56 19.54 -5.84
C LEU A 51 12.50 20.31 -6.78
N LYS A 52 12.63 19.89 -8.04
CA LYS A 52 13.43 20.58 -9.07
C LYS A 52 12.74 21.86 -9.56
N THR A 53 13.54 22.85 -9.94
CA THR A 53 13.05 24.10 -10.52
C THR A 53 12.61 23.90 -11.97
N MET A 54 11.66 24.70 -12.46
CA MET A 54 11.20 24.67 -13.86
C MET A 54 12.32 25.00 -14.86
N GLU A 55 13.38 25.67 -14.40
CA GLU A 55 14.54 26.05 -15.21
C GLU A 55 15.52 24.88 -15.41
N GLU A 56 15.70 24.01 -14.41
CA GLU A 56 16.48 22.76 -14.55
C GLU A 56 15.80 21.73 -15.48
N ILE A 57 14.46 21.69 -15.49
CA ILE A 57 13.68 20.80 -16.38
C ILE A 57 13.89 21.20 -17.85
N ARG A 58 13.94 22.50 -18.16
CA ARG A 58 14.21 23.02 -19.52
C ARG A 58 15.66 22.82 -19.98
N GLN A 59 16.61 22.67 -19.05
CA GLN A 59 18.03 22.51 -19.34
C GLN A 59 18.46 21.04 -19.53
N GLY A 60 17.52 20.09 -19.60
CA GLY A 60 17.79 18.71 -20.00
C GLY A 60 18.53 17.85 -18.97
N THR A 61 18.68 18.32 -17.72
CA THR A 61 19.42 17.59 -16.67
C THR A 61 18.45 16.76 -15.80
N LEU A 62 17.82 15.76 -16.42
CA LEU A 62 16.75 14.93 -15.84
C LEU A 62 17.26 13.94 -14.76
N LEU A 63 18.54 13.55 -14.80
CA LEU A 63 19.13 12.51 -13.95
C LEU A 63 20.10 13.04 -12.87
N SER A 64 20.35 14.35 -12.80
CA SER A 64 21.26 14.90 -11.79
C SER A 64 20.56 15.17 -10.46
N TRP A 65 21.35 15.11 -9.38
CA TRP A 65 20.97 15.61 -8.06
C TRP A 65 20.52 17.09 -8.17
N PRO A 66 19.40 17.49 -7.52
CA PRO A 66 18.87 18.85 -7.62
C PRO A 66 19.89 19.86 -7.08
N SER A 67 20.17 20.92 -7.83
CA SER A 67 21.17 21.94 -7.42
C SER A 67 20.61 22.93 -6.39
N GLY A 68 19.28 22.99 -6.24
CA GLY A 68 18.59 23.75 -5.20
C GLY A 68 17.25 23.14 -4.82
N LEU A 69 16.92 23.15 -3.53
CA LEU A 69 15.59 22.74 -3.04
C LEU A 69 14.59 23.88 -3.28
N ASN A 70 13.68 23.71 -4.25
CA ASN A 70 12.66 24.72 -4.54
C ASN A 70 11.30 24.33 -3.94
N PHE A 71 10.89 25.04 -2.89
CA PHE A 71 9.56 24.91 -2.27
C PHE A 71 8.52 25.85 -2.89
N GLU A 72 8.94 26.73 -3.80
CA GLU A 72 8.07 27.67 -4.51
C GLU A 72 7.10 26.93 -5.44
N SER A 73 7.56 25.86 -6.10
CA SER A 73 6.70 24.96 -6.90
C SER A 73 5.53 24.39 -6.08
N TRP A 74 5.76 24.06 -4.81
CA TRP A 74 4.72 23.57 -3.89
C TRP A 74 3.75 24.67 -3.47
N ALA A 75 4.27 25.87 -3.17
CA ALA A 75 3.44 27.02 -2.83
C ALA A 75 2.56 27.46 -4.01
N VAL A 76 3.11 27.45 -5.23
CA VAL A 76 2.39 27.74 -6.49
C VAL A 76 1.36 26.66 -6.79
N ALA A 77 1.69 25.37 -6.62
CA ALA A 77 0.71 24.29 -6.81
C ALA A 77 -0.47 24.39 -5.83
N TRP A 78 -0.21 24.79 -4.58
CA TRP A 78 -1.26 24.92 -3.57
C TRP A 78 -2.12 26.18 -3.74
N GLY A 79 -1.50 27.32 -4.04
CA GLY A 79 -2.13 28.64 -4.07
C GLY A 79 -2.57 29.13 -5.45
N GLY A 80 -2.09 28.51 -6.53
CA GLY A 80 -2.21 29.04 -7.89
C GLY A 80 -1.22 30.18 -8.14
N ARG A 81 -0.77 30.35 -9.38
CA ARG A 81 0.03 31.52 -9.79
C ARG A 81 -0.95 32.56 -10.31
N GLY A 82 -1.31 33.55 -9.48
CA GLY A 82 -2.36 34.54 -9.75
C GLY A 82 -2.19 35.48 -10.97
N TYR A 83 -1.36 35.13 -11.95
CA TYR A 83 -1.19 35.83 -13.21
C TYR A 83 -0.96 34.84 -14.37
N GLY A 84 -2.02 34.57 -15.13
CA GLY A 84 -1.96 34.27 -16.58
C GLY A 84 -1.36 32.95 -17.06
N ALA A 85 -0.88 32.05 -16.18
CA ALA A 85 -0.33 30.76 -16.59
C ALA A 85 -0.86 29.62 -15.72
N GLY A 86 -2.08 29.18 -16.03
CA GLY A 86 -2.70 27.97 -15.47
C GLY A 86 -3.14 28.13 -14.02
N ASP A 87 -4.37 28.60 -13.81
CA ASP A 87 -5.00 28.71 -12.50
C ASP A 87 -5.43 27.32 -11.95
N THR A 88 -4.46 26.42 -11.72
CA THR A 88 -4.73 25.13 -11.07
C THR A 88 -4.67 25.29 -9.54
N PHE A 89 -5.81 25.66 -8.95
CA PHE A 89 -5.96 25.69 -7.49
C PHE A 89 -6.13 24.27 -6.94
N LEU A 90 -5.05 23.59 -6.52
CA LEU A 90 -5.21 22.24 -5.93
C LEU A 90 -5.95 22.27 -4.57
N ARG A 91 -5.84 23.38 -3.83
CA ARG A 91 -6.45 23.54 -2.50
C ARG A 91 -7.97 23.24 -2.45
N PRO A 92 -8.85 23.83 -3.28
CA PRO A 92 -10.28 23.51 -3.27
C PRO A 92 -10.57 22.06 -3.66
N TYR A 93 -9.87 21.50 -4.65
CA TYR A 93 -10.05 20.10 -5.05
C TYR A 93 -9.65 19.11 -3.95
N PHE A 94 -8.53 19.39 -3.26
CA PHE A 94 -8.08 18.59 -2.13
C PHE A 94 -9.11 18.54 -1.01
N TRP A 95 -9.68 19.69 -0.64
CA TRP A 95 -10.75 19.74 0.36
C TRP A 95 -12.05 19.10 -0.10
N ASN A 96 -12.38 19.16 -1.39
CA ASN A 96 -13.54 18.44 -1.94
C ASN A 96 -13.36 16.92 -1.80
N SER A 97 -12.17 16.41 -2.13
CA SER A 97 -11.84 14.99 -1.97
C SER A 97 -11.88 14.56 -0.51
N ILE A 98 -11.33 15.36 0.43
CA ILE A 98 -11.43 15.06 1.87
C ILE A 98 -12.88 14.99 2.31
N LYS A 99 -13.70 15.97 1.92
CA LYS A 99 -15.13 16.01 2.28
C LYS A 99 -15.91 14.82 1.73
N MET A 100 -15.46 14.21 0.62
CA MET A 100 -16.06 13.00 0.07
C MET A 100 -15.54 11.73 0.79
N VAL A 101 -14.22 11.61 0.96
CA VAL A 101 -13.57 10.40 1.48
C VAL A 101 -13.89 10.19 2.97
N VAL A 102 -13.86 11.24 3.79
CA VAL A 102 -14.07 11.13 5.24
C VAL A 102 -15.42 10.49 5.58
N PRO A 103 -16.58 10.99 5.10
CA PRO A 103 -17.86 10.35 5.38
C PRO A 103 -17.95 8.97 4.74
N ALA A 104 -17.46 8.79 3.50
CA ALA A 104 -17.50 7.50 2.82
C ALA A 104 -16.77 6.40 3.62
N VAL A 105 -15.56 6.69 4.09
CA VAL A 105 -14.76 5.77 4.91
C VAL A 105 -15.41 5.52 6.27
N PHE A 106 -15.95 6.57 6.92
CA PHE A 106 -16.65 6.43 8.20
C PHE A 106 -17.84 5.47 8.09
N PHE A 107 -18.76 5.72 7.14
CA PHE A 107 -19.94 4.88 6.96
C PHE A 107 -19.57 3.47 6.48
N SER A 108 -18.60 3.35 5.56
CA SER A 108 -18.13 2.04 5.07
C SER A 108 -17.52 1.20 6.20
N THR A 109 -16.67 1.80 7.03
CA THR A 109 -16.05 1.11 8.17
C THR A 109 -17.08 0.76 9.23
N PHE A 110 -18.02 1.66 9.52
CA PHE A 110 -19.07 1.43 10.50
C PHE A 110 -19.97 0.24 10.12
N ILE A 111 -20.51 0.24 8.90
CA ILE A 111 -21.36 -0.84 8.39
C ILE A 111 -20.57 -2.15 8.26
N GLY A 112 -19.32 -2.06 7.79
CA GLY A 112 -18.42 -3.21 7.66
C GLY A 112 -18.11 -3.86 9.02
N ALA A 113 -17.79 -3.05 10.04
CA ALA A 113 -17.52 -3.53 11.38
C ALA A 113 -18.75 -4.17 12.03
N MET A 114 -19.94 -3.56 11.87
CA MET A 114 -21.18 -4.13 12.36
C MET A 114 -21.50 -5.48 11.70
N THR A 115 -21.41 -5.55 10.37
CA THR A 115 -21.69 -6.78 9.61
C THR A 115 -20.69 -7.88 9.96
N GLY A 116 -19.40 -7.55 10.07
CA GLY A 116 -18.37 -8.49 10.51
C GLY A 116 -18.57 -8.98 11.95
N TYR A 117 -19.04 -8.12 12.84
CA TYR A 117 -19.38 -8.52 14.21
C TYR A 117 -20.55 -9.50 14.27
N VAL A 118 -21.62 -9.24 13.51
CA VAL A 118 -22.78 -10.13 13.42
C VAL A 118 -22.38 -11.50 12.86
N LEU A 119 -21.59 -11.54 11.78
CA LEU A 119 -21.16 -12.79 11.15
C LEU A 119 -20.24 -13.64 12.03
N THR A 120 -19.44 -13.01 12.91
CA THR A 120 -18.47 -13.74 13.75
C THR A 120 -19.01 -14.16 15.11
N LYS A 121 -19.95 -13.41 15.69
CA LYS A 121 -20.49 -13.69 17.03
C LYS A 121 -21.89 -14.33 17.03
N TRP A 122 -22.65 -14.20 15.95
CA TRP A 122 -24.03 -14.70 15.88
C TRP A 122 -24.13 -15.94 14.99
N ARG A 123 -24.10 -17.13 15.61
CA ARG A 123 -24.34 -18.40 14.93
C ARG A 123 -25.82 -18.75 14.93
N PHE A 124 -26.55 -18.24 13.94
CA PHE A 124 -27.93 -18.67 13.69
C PHE A 124 -27.93 -19.97 12.86
N LYS A 125 -29.03 -20.74 12.90
CA LYS A 125 -29.18 -22.05 12.23
C LYS A 125 -29.09 -22.02 10.67
N GLY A 126 -28.74 -20.88 10.06
CA GLY A 126 -28.58 -20.71 8.61
C GLY A 126 -27.44 -19.76 8.22
N ASP A 127 -26.48 -19.52 9.12
CA ASP A 127 -25.34 -18.61 8.90
C ASP A 127 -24.52 -18.96 7.65
N GLN A 128 -24.34 -20.26 7.40
CA GLN A 128 -23.64 -20.79 6.24
C GLN A 128 -24.35 -20.47 4.90
N LEU A 129 -25.68 -20.47 4.87
CA LEU A 129 -26.44 -20.12 3.65
C LEU A 129 -26.36 -18.61 3.36
N GLY A 130 -26.49 -17.76 4.39
CA GLY A 130 -26.36 -16.31 4.22
C GLY A 130 -24.97 -15.90 3.74
N PHE A 131 -23.92 -16.53 4.28
CA PHE A 131 -22.55 -16.30 3.85
C PHE A 131 -22.31 -16.77 2.40
N LEU A 132 -22.85 -17.92 2.01
CA LEU A 132 -22.72 -18.45 0.65
C LEU A 132 -23.43 -17.55 -0.38
N VAL A 133 -24.63 -17.07 -0.07
CA VAL A 133 -25.37 -16.13 -0.93
C VAL A 133 -24.59 -14.81 -1.09
N PHE A 134 -23.99 -14.29 -0.02
CA PHE A 134 -23.16 -13.09 -0.07
C PHE A 134 -21.96 -13.25 -1.01
N ILE A 135 -21.25 -14.39 -0.92
CA ILE A 135 -20.12 -14.69 -1.82
C ILE A 135 -20.60 -14.79 -3.27
N ILE A 136 -21.69 -15.52 -3.53
CA ILE A 136 -22.26 -15.65 -4.89
C ILE A 136 -22.62 -14.28 -5.45
N TRP A 137 -23.18 -13.39 -4.63
CA TRP A 137 -23.51 -12.03 -5.03
C TRP A 137 -22.27 -11.20 -5.40
N MET A 138 -21.19 -11.27 -4.61
CA MET A 138 -19.92 -10.59 -4.94
C MET A 138 -19.34 -11.09 -6.28
N PHE A 139 -19.38 -12.40 -6.53
CA PHE A 139 -18.93 -12.97 -7.80
C PHE A 139 -19.83 -12.56 -8.98
N TYR A 140 -21.15 -12.50 -8.77
CA TYR A 140 -22.10 -12.08 -9.81
C TYR A 140 -21.83 -10.66 -10.29
N THR A 141 -21.60 -9.70 -9.38
CA THR A 141 -21.28 -8.31 -9.74
C THR A 141 -19.94 -8.19 -10.47
N PHE A 142 -18.94 -8.98 -10.09
CA PHE A 142 -17.66 -8.97 -10.80
C PHE A 142 -17.81 -9.51 -12.23
N SER A 143 -18.55 -10.61 -12.39
CA SER A 143 -18.81 -11.21 -13.70
C SER A 143 -19.60 -10.27 -14.62
N SER A 144 -20.59 -9.53 -14.10
CA SER A 144 -21.43 -8.66 -14.92
C SER A 144 -20.67 -7.44 -15.48
N ASN A 145 -19.73 -6.88 -14.73
CA ASN A 145 -18.92 -5.74 -15.20
C ASN A 145 -17.94 -6.11 -16.33
N ILE A 146 -17.55 -7.39 -16.41
CA ILE A 146 -16.68 -7.90 -17.48
C ILE A 146 -17.48 -8.14 -18.76
N THR A 147 -18.71 -8.66 -18.65
CA THR A 147 -19.55 -8.95 -19.83
C THR A 147 -20.22 -7.71 -20.43
N SER A 148 -20.38 -6.59 -19.69
CA SER A 148 -21.02 -5.38 -20.23
C SER A 148 -20.08 -4.45 -21.02
N ASN A 149 -18.77 -4.71 -21.03
CA ASN A 149 -17.76 -3.91 -21.73
C ASN A 149 -17.08 -4.70 -22.88
N GLY A 150 -17.69 -5.80 -23.32
CA GLY A 150 -17.26 -6.65 -24.43
C GLY A 150 -18.35 -6.82 -25.47
#